data_AF-A0A965KLR9-F1
#
_entry.id   AF-A0A965KLR9-F1
#
_cell.length_a   1.000
_cell.length_b   1.000
_cell.length_c   1.000
_cell.angle_alpha   90.00
_cell.angle_beta   90.00
_cell.angle_gamma   90.00
#
_symmetry.space_group_name_H-M   'P 1'
#
loop_
_entity.id
_entity.type
_entity.pdbx_description
1 polymer ?
#
loop_
_entity_poly.entity_id
_entity_poly.type
_entity_poly.pdbx_seq_one_letter_code
_entity_poly.pdbx_strand_id
1 'polypeptide(L)'
;MTPFRLAVALSALLLAGCKNTDIPDEIASIFIEASPSSGGSMRQEVRLPVSQIAITVMTRPLVPAEEILNTEAITSGDPDLRQEFLLVQLDRKSAIDVMNYTKEAIGRHFVLVINDTAVGIMPIDQQIVDGNLMFHVEKKGLSNTQAVVDISKRLNISALKLRKIKEAERK
;
A
#
# COMPACT_ATOMS: atom_id res chain seq x y z
N MET A 1 44.34 31.37 21.71
CA MET A 1 43.89 29.96 21.71
C MET A 1 42.72 29.85 20.74
N THR A 2 42.85 28.94 19.78
CA THR A 2 42.34 29.02 18.41
C THR A 2 40.84 28.70 18.26
N PRO A 3 40.05 29.53 17.55
CA PRO A 3 38.64 29.27 17.21
C PRO A 3 38.44 28.06 16.27
N PHE A 4 39.55 27.52 15.74
CA PHE A 4 39.59 26.39 14.83
C PHE A 4 39.07 25.07 15.43
N ARG A 5 39.10 24.91 16.77
CA ARG A 5 38.60 23.69 17.42
C ARG A 5 37.08 23.64 17.59
N LEU A 6 36.40 24.79 17.61
CA LEU A 6 34.93 24.82 17.66
C LEU A 6 34.30 24.41 16.32
N ALA A 7 34.93 24.80 15.20
CA ALA A 7 34.42 24.49 13.86
C ALA A 7 34.41 22.99 13.56
N VAL A 8 35.44 22.25 14.00
CA VAL A 8 35.54 20.80 13.79
C VAL A 8 34.52 20.02 14.63
N ALA A 9 34.23 20.48 15.84
CA ALA A 9 33.21 19.85 16.69
C ALA A 9 31.78 20.05 16.14
N LEU A 10 31.51 21.20 15.52
CA LEU A 10 30.18 21.50 14.96
C LEU A 10 29.90 20.73 13.66
N SER A 11 30.93 20.50 12.82
CA SER A 11 30.81 19.65 11.62
C SER A 11 30.63 18.17 11.93
N ALA A 12 31.13 17.68 13.07
CA ALA A 12 30.92 16.30 13.51
C ALA A 12 29.49 16.06 14.04
N LEU A 13 28.83 17.06 14.64
CA LEU A 13 27.44 16.95 15.09
C LEU A 13 26.43 16.97 13.91
N LEU A 14 26.74 17.67 12.81
CA LEU A 14 25.86 17.74 11.64
C LEU A 14 25.84 16.44 10.80
N LEU A 15 26.84 15.56 10.97
CA LEU A 15 26.93 14.26 10.30
C LEU A 15 26.37 13.11 11.14
N ALA A 16 26.06 13.34 12.42
CA ALA A 16 25.20 12.45 13.21
C ALA A 16 23.73 12.68 12.82
N GLY A 17 23.43 12.56 11.52
CA GLY A 17 22.05 12.47 11.06
C GLY A 17 21.42 11.24 11.71
N CYS A 18 20.59 11.44 12.71
CA CYS A 18 19.76 10.41 13.31
C CYS A 18 19.02 9.71 12.17
N LYS A 19 19.46 8.51 11.82
CA LYS A 19 18.71 7.60 10.97
C LYS A 19 17.43 7.31 11.75
N ASN A 20 16.37 8.06 11.48
CA ASN A 20 15.12 7.94 12.21
C ASN A 20 14.47 6.63 11.77
N THR A 21 14.86 5.52 12.41
CA THR A 21 14.44 4.15 12.07
C THR A 21 12.95 3.90 12.23
N ASP A 22 12.25 4.85 12.85
CA ASP A 22 10.83 4.77 13.14
C ASP A 22 9.94 5.14 11.94
N ILE A 23 10.48 5.77 10.90
CA ILE A 23 9.71 6.06 9.68
C ILE A 23 9.44 4.73 8.93
N PRO A 24 8.18 4.45 8.54
CA PRO A 24 7.85 3.29 7.72
C PRO A 24 8.50 3.40 6.34
N ASP A 25 9.16 2.32 5.89
CA ASP A 25 9.85 2.30 4.61
C ASP A 25 8.87 2.07 3.44
N GLU A 26 7.72 1.46 3.70
CA GLU A 26 6.67 1.24 2.71
C GLU A 26 5.29 1.63 3.24
N ILE A 27 4.64 2.52 2.51
CA ILE A 27 3.30 3.02 2.81
C ILE A 27 2.38 2.51 1.71
N ALA A 28 1.50 1.58 2.08
CA ALA A 28 0.49 1.02 1.19
C ALA A 28 -0.79 1.85 1.23
N SER A 29 -1.45 2.04 0.10
CA SER A 29 -2.79 2.62 0.03
C SER A 29 -3.57 1.98 -1.11
N ILE A 30 -4.88 1.94 -0.96
CA ILE A 30 -5.78 1.31 -1.93
C ILE A 30 -6.55 2.39 -2.67
N PHE A 31 -6.37 2.39 -3.97
CA PHE A 31 -7.00 3.30 -4.90
C PHE A 31 -8.09 2.59 -5.68
N ILE A 32 -8.99 3.39 -6.23
CA ILE A 32 -10.04 2.94 -7.11
C ILE A 32 -9.72 3.36 -8.53
N GLU A 33 -9.93 2.46 -9.49
CA GLU A 33 -9.95 2.81 -10.90
C GLU A 33 -10.94 3.95 -11.14
N ALA A 34 -10.57 4.99 -11.87
CA ALA A 34 -11.41 6.16 -12.13
C ALA A 34 -12.48 5.87 -13.17
N SER A 35 -13.69 6.40 -12.98
CA SER A 35 -14.73 6.37 -14.01
C SER A 35 -14.26 7.14 -15.25
N PRO A 36 -14.59 6.71 -16.49
CA PRO A 36 -14.36 7.46 -17.73
C PRO A 36 -15.03 8.84 -17.78
N SER A 37 -15.95 9.15 -16.87
CA SER A 37 -16.59 10.47 -16.73
C SER A 37 -15.91 11.44 -15.74
N SER A 38 -15.02 10.98 -14.85
CA SER A 38 -14.28 11.86 -13.93
C SER A 38 -13.42 12.95 -14.63
N GLY A 39 -13.31 14.14 -14.03
CA GLY A 39 -12.44 15.20 -14.54
C GLY A 39 -10.94 14.84 -14.51
N GLY A 40 -10.16 15.38 -15.44
CA GLY A 40 -8.74 15.01 -15.63
C GLY A 40 -7.83 15.26 -14.43
N SER A 41 -8.08 16.30 -13.62
CA SER A 41 -7.30 16.59 -12.39
C SER A 41 -7.58 15.63 -11.23
N MET A 42 -8.64 14.83 -11.32
CA MET A 42 -9.00 13.83 -10.31
C MET A 42 -8.46 12.44 -10.66
N ARG A 43 -7.68 12.32 -11.72
CA ARG A 43 -7.18 11.06 -12.26
C ARG A 43 -5.66 11.03 -12.33
N GLN A 44 -5.12 9.84 -12.15
CA GLN A 44 -3.71 9.55 -12.32
C GLN A 44 -3.56 8.21 -13.03
N GLU A 45 -2.72 8.14 -14.06
CA GLU A 45 -2.35 6.85 -14.65
C GLU A 45 -1.26 6.20 -13.79
N VAL A 46 -1.47 4.93 -13.43
CA VAL A 46 -0.49 4.07 -12.76
C VAL A 46 -0.30 2.80 -13.58
N ARG A 47 0.87 2.16 -13.45
CA ARG A 47 1.23 0.98 -14.23
C ARG A 47 1.76 -0.13 -13.34
N LEU A 48 1.27 -1.35 -13.55
CA LEU A 48 1.80 -2.52 -12.88
C LEU A 48 3.23 -2.84 -13.35
N PRO A 49 4.12 -3.30 -12.46
CA PRO A 49 5.55 -3.34 -12.71
C PRO A 49 6.00 -4.47 -13.64
N VAL A 50 5.24 -5.57 -13.75
CA VAL A 50 5.60 -6.75 -14.57
C VAL A 50 4.71 -6.80 -15.81
N SER A 51 3.39 -6.80 -15.64
CA SER A 51 2.43 -6.89 -16.76
C SER A 51 2.33 -5.60 -17.58
N GLN A 52 2.79 -4.46 -17.03
CA GLN A 52 2.69 -3.13 -17.65
C GLN A 52 1.24 -2.67 -17.92
N ILE A 53 0.25 -3.33 -17.30
CA ILE A 53 -1.14 -2.91 -17.38
C ILE A 53 -1.25 -1.49 -16.84
N ALA A 54 -1.76 -0.59 -17.68
CA ALA A 54 -2.01 0.80 -17.33
C ALA A 54 -3.45 0.94 -16.81
N ILE A 55 -3.59 1.54 -15.63
CA ILE A 55 -4.88 1.74 -14.96
C ILE A 55 -4.94 3.21 -14.59
N THR A 56 -6.05 3.85 -14.92
CA THR A 56 -6.29 5.22 -14.46
C THR A 56 -7.03 5.16 -13.14
N VAL A 57 -6.41 5.63 -12.06
CA VAL A 57 -7.00 5.66 -10.71
C VAL A 57 -7.41 7.06 -10.31
N MET A 58 -8.28 7.17 -9.31
CA MET A 58 -8.55 8.45 -8.66
C MET A 58 -7.29 8.95 -7.92
N THR A 59 -7.08 10.26 -7.83
CA THR A 59 -5.90 10.83 -7.14
C THR A 59 -5.94 10.70 -5.62
N ARG A 60 -7.12 10.44 -5.05
CA ARG A 60 -7.29 10.22 -3.61
C ARG A 60 -7.46 8.72 -3.33
N PRO A 61 -6.74 8.14 -2.35
CA PRO A 61 -6.95 6.76 -1.96
C PRO A 61 -8.33 6.60 -1.33
N LEU A 62 -8.99 5.47 -1.62
CA LEU A 62 -10.20 5.07 -0.90
C LEU A 62 -9.84 4.59 0.50
N VAL A 63 -8.75 3.81 0.61
CA VAL A 63 -8.24 3.31 1.88
C VAL A 63 -6.78 3.77 2.04
N PRO A 64 -6.50 4.69 2.98
CA PRO A 64 -5.15 5.12 3.30
C PRO A 64 -4.41 4.05 4.14
N ALA A 65 -3.11 4.25 4.33
CA ALA A 65 -2.24 3.26 4.97
C ALA A 65 -2.62 2.93 6.42
N GLU A 66 -3.14 3.90 7.16
CA GLU A 66 -3.45 3.77 8.58
C GLU A 66 -4.68 2.89 8.84
N GLU A 67 -5.45 2.63 7.80
CA GLU A 67 -6.69 1.87 7.80
C GLU A 67 -6.48 0.40 7.38
N ILE A 68 -5.26 0.06 6.94
CA ILE A 68 -4.84 -1.32 6.67
C ILE A 68 -4.34 -1.96 7.97
N LEU A 69 -4.98 -3.05 8.40
CA LEU A 69 -4.67 -3.73 9.65
C LEU A 69 -3.61 -4.82 9.51
N ASN A 70 -3.68 -5.60 8.45
CA ASN A 70 -2.79 -6.74 8.27
C ASN A 70 -2.69 -7.11 6.80
N THR A 71 -1.58 -7.74 6.44
CA THR A 71 -1.40 -8.34 5.13
C THR A 71 -0.91 -9.77 5.27
N GLU A 72 -1.50 -10.70 4.51
CA GLU A 72 -1.17 -12.12 4.58
C GLU A 72 -1.02 -12.71 3.18
N ALA A 73 -0.06 -13.63 3.04
CA ALA A 73 0.08 -14.44 1.83
C ALA A 73 -0.91 -15.60 1.92
N ILE A 74 -1.84 -15.69 0.97
CA ILE A 74 -2.82 -16.78 0.92
C ILE A 74 -2.83 -17.45 -0.44
N THR A 75 -3.02 -18.76 -0.45
CA THR A 75 -3.30 -19.52 -1.66
C THR A 75 -4.81 -19.58 -1.89
N SER A 76 -5.29 -19.22 -3.08
CA SER A 76 -6.71 -19.32 -3.44
C SER A 76 -6.90 -19.69 -4.90
N GLY A 77 -8.12 -20.04 -5.28
CA GLY A 77 -8.48 -20.55 -6.60
C GLY A 77 -8.76 -22.05 -6.61
N ASP A 78 -9.20 -22.55 -7.77
CA ASP A 78 -9.49 -23.97 -7.96
C ASP A 78 -8.24 -24.83 -7.71
N PRO A 79 -8.37 -26.08 -7.23
CA PRO A 79 -7.24 -26.92 -6.83
C PRO A 79 -6.09 -26.97 -7.83
N ASP A 80 -6.40 -26.96 -9.13
CA ASP A 80 -5.47 -27.04 -10.26
C ASP A 80 -4.99 -25.65 -10.75
N LEU A 81 -5.67 -24.57 -10.36
CA LEU A 81 -5.40 -23.18 -10.75
C LEU A 81 -5.08 -22.30 -9.54
N ARG A 82 -4.63 -22.91 -8.43
CA ARG A 82 -4.27 -22.19 -7.21
C ARG A 82 -3.18 -21.17 -7.48
N GLN A 83 -3.41 -19.95 -7.02
CA GLN A 83 -2.50 -18.83 -7.12
C GLN A 83 -2.30 -18.18 -5.75
N GLU A 84 -1.17 -17.50 -5.59
CA GLU A 84 -0.89 -16.74 -4.38
C GLU A 84 -1.42 -15.32 -4.50
N PHE A 85 -2.17 -14.90 -3.48
CA PHE A 85 -2.76 -13.59 -3.35
C PHE A 85 -2.25 -12.92 -2.08
N LEU A 86 -2.16 -11.59 -2.14
CA LEU A 86 -1.98 -10.78 -0.96
C LEU A 86 -3.35 -10.44 -0.39
N LEU A 87 -3.71 -11.09 0.72
CA LEU A 87 -4.86 -10.72 1.53
C LEU A 87 -4.54 -9.45 2.30
N VAL A 88 -5.34 -8.41 2.12
CA VAL A 88 -5.25 -7.13 2.84
C VAL A 88 -6.51 -6.99 3.68
N GLN A 89 -6.32 -6.88 5.00
CA GLN A 89 -7.41 -6.80 5.96
C GLN A 89 -7.57 -5.36 6.42
N LEU A 90 -8.79 -4.84 6.33
CA LEU A 90 -9.11 -3.46 6.63
C LEU A 90 -9.71 -3.29 8.02
N ASP A 91 -9.68 -2.07 8.54
CA ASP A 91 -10.47 -1.72 9.71
C ASP A 91 -11.98 -1.69 9.40
N ARG A 92 -12.80 -1.65 10.45
CA ARG A 92 -14.26 -1.67 10.32
C ARG A 92 -14.80 -0.48 9.54
N LYS A 93 -14.22 0.71 9.69
CA LYS A 93 -14.68 1.92 9.01
C LYS A 93 -14.42 1.78 7.51
N SER A 94 -13.20 1.42 7.14
CA SER A 94 -12.80 1.29 5.73
C SER A 94 -13.47 0.11 5.05
N ALA A 95 -13.76 -0.97 5.78
CA ALA A 95 -14.59 -2.07 5.28
C ALA A 95 -15.99 -1.59 4.88
N ILE A 96 -16.60 -0.66 5.64
CA ILE A 96 -17.89 -0.06 5.28
C ILE A 96 -17.76 0.84 4.05
N ASP A 97 -16.70 1.65 3.96
CA ASP A 97 -16.45 2.52 2.82
C ASP A 97 -16.23 1.70 1.53
N VAL A 98 -15.47 0.61 1.61
CA VAL A 98 -15.29 -0.37 0.54
C VAL A 98 -16.62 -1.06 0.19
N MET A 99 -17.40 -1.48 1.17
CA MET A 99 -18.71 -2.10 0.93
C MET A 99 -19.67 -1.17 0.19
N ASN A 100 -19.70 0.10 0.57
CA ASN A 100 -20.54 1.10 -0.10
C ASN A 100 -20.06 1.38 -1.52
N TYR A 101 -18.74 1.49 -1.72
CA TYR A 101 -18.15 1.72 -3.03
C TYR A 101 -18.40 0.55 -3.98
N THR A 102 -18.13 -0.68 -3.55
CA THR A 102 -18.24 -1.89 -4.39
C THR A 102 -19.66 -2.18 -4.85
N LYS A 103 -20.69 -1.67 -4.16
CA LYS A 103 -22.09 -1.77 -4.56
C LYS A 103 -22.37 -1.24 -5.98
N GLU A 104 -21.66 -0.19 -6.39
CA GLU A 104 -21.86 0.49 -7.69
C GLU A 104 -20.63 0.38 -8.61
N ALA A 105 -19.59 -0.31 -8.16
CA ALA A 105 -18.29 -0.36 -8.84
C ALA A 105 -17.94 -1.76 -9.38
N ILE A 106 -18.94 -2.64 -9.56
CA ILE A 106 -18.74 -3.96 -10.17
C ILE A 106 -18.17 -3.80 -11.58
N GLY A 107 -17.13 -4.59 -11.90
CA GLY A 107 -16.38 -4.52 -13.16
C GLY A 107 -15.24 -3.49 -13.18
N ARG A 108 -15.03 -2.75 -12.09
CA ARG A 108 -13.84 -1.89 -11.90
C ARG A 108 -12.79 -2.61 -11.07
N HIS A 109 -11.62 -1.99 -10.93
CA HIS A 109 -10.53 -2.53 -10.13
C HIS A 109 -10.22 -1.70 -8.90
N PHE A 110 -9.87 -2.37 -7.80
CA PHE A 110 -9.01 -1.80 -6.78
C PHE A 110 -7.55 -1.93 -7.20
N VAL A 111 -6.76 -0.92 -6.85
CA VAL A 111 -5.33 -0.87 -7.14
C VAL A 111 -4.58 -0.64 -5.84
N LEU A 112 -3.70 -1.58 -5.49
CA LEU A 112 -2.78 -1.46 -4.36
C LEU A 112 -1.54 -0.69 -4.82
N VAL A 113 -1.27 0.42 -4.15
CA VAL A 113 -0.13 1.30 -4.41
C VAL A 113 0.77 1.31 -3.18
N ILE A 114 2.07 1.11 -3.38
CA ILE A 114 3.10 1.25 -2.35
C ILE A 114 4.09 2.31 -2.80
N ASN A 115 4.28 3.37 -2.00
CA ASN A 115 5.21 4.46 -2.30
C ASN A 115 5.08 4.96 -3.76
N ASP A 116 3.87 5.36 -4.16
CA ASP A 116 3.51 5.84 -5.50
C ASP A 116 3.64 4.82 -6.65
N THR A 117 3.99 3.56 -6.36
CA THR A 117 4.06 2.50 -7.35
C THR A 117 2.86 1.56 -7.21
N ALA A 118 2.08 1.41 -8.28
CA ALA A 118 1.05 0.36 -8.31
C ALA A 118 1.73 -1.01 -8.29
N VAL A 119 1.38 -1.85 -7.33
CA VAL A 119 1.98 -3.18 -7.15
C VAL A 119 0.94 -4.29 -7.18
N GLY A 120 -0.34 -3.96 -7.06
CA GLY A 120 -1.39 -4.97 -7.08
C GLY A 120 -2.69 -4.48 -7.66
N ILE A 121 -3.46 -5.43 -8.17
CA ILE A 121 -4.78 -5.22 -8.76
C ILE A 121 -5.75 -6.26 -8.20
N MET A 122 -6.98 -5.84 -7.96
CA MET A 122 -8.07 -6.71 -7.56
C MET A 122 -9.33 -6.31 -8.35
N PRO A 123 -9.92 -7.21 -9.15
CA PRO A 123 -11.20 -6.94 -9.79
C PRO A 123 -12.33 -6.90 -8.75
N ILE A 124 -13.33 -6.05 -9.00
CA ILE A 124 -14.54 -5.96 -8.18
C ILE A 124 -15.64 -6.75 -8.90
N ASP A 125 -15.73 -8.04 -8.63
CA ASP A 125 -16.73 -8.91 -9.26
C ASP A 125 -18.04 -8.98 -8.46
N GLN A 126 -17.98 -8.64 -7.17
CA GLN A 126 -19.10 -8.62 -6.25
C GLN A 126 -18.91 -7.55 -5.16
N GLN A 127 -19.99 -7.24 -4.45
CA GLN A 127 -19.92 -6.38 -3.27
C GLN A 127 -19.09 -7.05 -2.17
N ILE A 128 -18.15 -6.30 -1.58
CA ILE A 128 -17.27 -6.80 -0.52
C ILE A 128 -17.84 -6.38 0.83
N VAL A 129 -18.04 -7.31 1.75
CA VAL A 129 -18.78 -7.06 3.02
C VAL A 129 -17.96 -7.31 4.29
N ASP A 130 -16.79 -7.95 4.15
CA ASP A 130 -15.99 -8.44 5.27
C ASP A 130 -14.68 -7.66 5.48
N GLY A 131 -14.38 -6.71 4.59
CA GLY A 131 -13.14 -5.92 4.65
C GLY A 131 -11.88 -6.69 4.26
N ASN A 132 -12.02 -7.84 3.61
CA ASN A 132 -10.91 -8.64 3.12
C ASN A 132 -10.74 -8.42 1.61
N LEU A 133 -9.57 -7.93 1.21
CA LEU A 133 -9.24 -7.64 -0.18
C LEU A 133 -8.13 -8.56 -0.66
N MET A 134 -8.35 -9.29 -1.75
CA MET A 134 -7.41 -10.26 -2.31
C MET A 134 -6.75 -9.69 -3.57
N PHE A 135 -5.54 -9.17 -3.43
CA PHE A 135 -4.81 -8.59 -4.55
C PHE A 135 -3.94 -9.61 -5.26
N HIS A 136 -4.00 -9.61 -6.58
CA HIS A 136 -2.90 -10.12 -7.39
C HIS A 136 -1.78 -9.07 -7.35
N VAL A 137 -0.57 -9.48 -6.97
CA VAL A 137 0.56 -8.55 -6.81
C VAL A 137 1.74 -8.91 -7.71
N GLU A 138 2.47 -7.87 -8.08
CA GLU A 138 3.61 -7.92 -8.96
C GLU A 138 4.79 -7.14 -8.37
N LYS A 139 5.99 -7.69 -8.52
CA LYS A 139 7.24 -7.01 -8.19
C LYS A 139 8.31 -7.41 -9.19
N LYS A 140 9.02 -6.43 -9.76
CA LYS A 140 10.05 -6.69 -10.78
C LYS A 140 11.10 -7.67 -10.26
N GLY A 141 11.42 -8.67 -11.07
CA GLY A 141 12.43 -9.68 -10.76
C GLY A 141 12.00 -10.77 -9.78
N LEU A 142 10.75 -10.78 -9.33
CA LEU A 142 10.19 -11.81 -8.45
C LEU A 142 9.04 -12.56 -9.15
N SER A 143 8.89 -13.84 -8.84
CA SER A 143 7.65 -14.57 -9.13
C SER A 143 6.49 -14.04 -8.27
N ASN A 144 5.24 -14.33 -8.66
CA ASN A 144 4.05 -13.94 -7.89
C ASN A 144 4.13 -14.41 -6.42
N THR A 145 4.45 -15.68 -6.17
CA THR A 145 4.62 -16.21 -4.80
C THR A 145 5.67 -15.44 -3.99
N GLN A 146 6.82 -15.15 -4.60
CA GLN A 146 7.88 -14.38 -3.94
C GLN A 146 7.46 -12.92 -3.70
N ALA A 147 6.73 -12.31 -4.64
CA ALA A 147 6.22 -10.96 -4.51
C ALA A 147 5.21 -10.85 -3.37
N VAL A 148 4.25 -11.78 -3.27
CA VAL A 148 3.26 -11.83 -2.19
C VAL A 148 3.93 -11.92 -0.82
N VAL A 149 4.86 -12.86 -0.64
CA VAL A 149 5.55 -13.07 0.64
C VAL A 149 6.42 -11.86 1.00
N ASP A 150 7.17 -11.32 0.05
CA ASP A 150 8.03 -10.17 0.28
C ASP A 150 7.22 -8.91 0.63
N ILE A 151 6.18 -8.61 -0.13
CA ILE A 151 5.31 -7.45 0.11
C ILE A 151 4.59 -7.59 1.45
N SER A 152 3.98 -8.74 1.75
CA SER A 152 3.30 -8.98 3.03
C SER A 152 4.24 -8.72 4.22
N LYS A 153 5.46 -9.28 4.17
CA LYS A 153 6.45 -9.09 5.24
C LYS A 153 6.80 -7.62 5.45
N ARG A 154 7.09 -6.89 4.37
CA ARG A 154 7.52 -5.49 4.50
C ARG A 154 6.38 -4.55 4.89
N LEU A 155 5.16 -4.79 4.40
CA LEU A 155 3.98 -4.03 4.81
C LEU A 155 3.63 -4.25 6.27
N ASN A 156 3.71 -5.48 6.78
CA ASN A 156 3.46 -5.76 8.19
C ASN A 156 4.47 -5.06 9.11
N ILE A 157 5.76 -5.00 8.71
CA ILE A 157 6.77 -4.22 9.44
C ILE A 157 6.39 -2.74 9.47
N SER A 158 5.98 -2.19 8.33
CA SER A 158 5.59 -0.78 8.20
C SER A 158 4.31 -0.45 8.98
N ALA A 159 3.32 -1.35 8.97
CA ALA A 159 2.10 -1.21 9.76
C ALA A 159 2.38 -1.17 11.27
N LEU A 160 3.33 -1.98 11.75
CA LEU A 160 3.77 -1.93 13.16
C LEU A 160 4.43 -0.60 13.51
N LYS A 161 5.25 -0.03 12.61
CA LYS A 161 5.85 1.31 12.79
C LYS A 161 4.78 2.40 12.82
N LEU A 162 3.84 2.39 11.88
CA LEU A 162 2.72 3.34 11.82
C LEU A 162 1.88 3.33 13.10
N ARG A 163 1.58 2.14 13.63
CA ARG A 163 0.84 2.00 14.90
C ARG A 163 1.59 2.62 16.08
N LYS A 164 2.90 2.36 16.20
CA LYS A 164 3.72 2.95 17.27
C LYS A 164 3.74 4.47 17.22
N ILE A 165 3.86 5.05 16.02
CA ILE A 165 3.81 6.51 15.83
C ILE A 165 2.46 7.05 16.30
N LYS A 166 1.36 6.46 15.85
CA LYS A 166 -0.01 6.87 16.20
C LYS A 166 -0.30 6.74 17.70
N GLU A 167 0.27 5.74 18.37
CA GLU A 167 0.16 5.59 19.82
C GLU A 167 0.97 6.64 20.59
N ALA A 168 2.14 7.04 20.06
CA ALA A 168 2.95 8.10 20.65
C ALA A 168 2.29 9.48 20.54
N GLU A 169 1.63 9.77 19.41
CA GLU A 169 0.88 11.03 19.21
C GLU A 169 -0.36 11.18 20.10
N ARG A 170 -0.87 10.07 20.66
CA ARG A 170 -2.03 10.07 21.56
C ARG A 170 -1.68 10.28 23.04
N LYS A 171 -0.40 10.27 23.39
CA LYS A 171 0.10 10.46 24.76
C LYS A 171 0.57 11.89 24.97
#